data_AF-Q936V3-F1
#
_entry.id   AF-Q936V3-F1
#
_cell.length_a   1.000
_cell.length_b   1.000
_cell.length_c   1.000
_cell.angle_alpha   90.00
_cell.angle_beta   90.00
_cell.angle_gamma   90.00
#
_symmetry.space_group_name_H-M   'P 1'
#
loop_
_entity.id
_entity.type
_entity.pdbx_description
1 polymer ?
#
loop_
_entity_poly.entity_id
_entity_poly.type
_entity_poly.pdbx_seq_one_letter_code
_entity_poly.pdbx_strand_id
1 'polypeptide(L)'
;GQSLWRPYEILAPAVQWQMLEAAATAITLIESKALIPRGEQAALFQTEPHTGFTNGLPAKVPKPEPINHWQRAAQAIDEAIIEARHNPETARLLFTLASYGRRDPESLERLRATFTKEGIPPEFLSHYEPEWPFAGLRLNDGLSDSF
;
A
#
# COMPACT_ATOMS: atom_id res chain seq x y z
N GLY A 1 -36.50 -11.91 -37.00
CA GLY A 1 -36.61 -10.45 -36.78
C GLY A 1 -37.44 -9.85 -37.89
N GLN A 2 -38.11 -8.72 -37.62
CA GLN A 2 -38.85 -8.00 -38.66
C GLN A 2 -37.86 -7.26 -39.58
N SER A 3 -38.12 -7.28 -40.88
CA SER A 3 -37.28 -6.61 -41.90
C SER A 3 -37.48 -5.10 -41.95
N LEU A 4 -38.61 -4.61 -41.43
CA LEU A 4 -38.93 -3.19 -41.30
C LEU A 4 -39.29 -2.91 -39.85
N TRP A 5 -38.67 -1.89 -39.26
CA TRP A 5 -39.00 -1.49 -37.89
C TRP A 5 -40.42 -0.90 -37.84
N ARG A 6 -41.24 -1.41 -36.91
CA ARG A 6 -42.57 -0.91 -36.62
C ARG A 6 -42.78 -0.86 -35.11
N PRO A 7 -43.51 0.14 -34.59
CA PRO A 7 -43.95 0.15 -33.21
C PRO A 7 -44.83 -1.07 -32.90
N TYR A 8 -44.70 -1.61 -31.70
CA TYR A 8 -45.41 -2.81 -31.25
C TYR A 8 -46.94 -2.61 -31.30
N GLU A 9 -47.40 -1.41 -30.95
CA GLU A 9 -48.80 -1.02 -30.83
C GLU A 9 -49.57 -1.10 -32.15
N ILE A 10 -48.85 -1.04 -33.28
CA ILE A 10 -49.43 -1.04 -34.63
C ILE A 10 -49.45 -2.46 -35.22
N LEU A 11 -48.81 -3.43 -34.57
CA LEU A 11 -48.82 -4.82 -35.02
C LEU A 11 -50.21 -5.46 -34.80
N ALA A 12 -50.54 -6.44 -35.64
CA ALA A 12 -51.76 -7.21 -35.46
C ALA A 12 -51.75 -7.95 -34.10
N PRO A 13 -52.90 -8.13 -33.42
CA PRO A 13 -52.94 -8.71 -32.07
C PRO A 13 -52.26 -10.07 -31.93
N ALA A 14 -52.37 -10.94 -32.95
CA ALA A 14 -51.68 -12.24 -32.94
C ALA A 14 -50.15 -12.11 -33.00
N VAL A 15 -49.66 -11.11 -33.75
CA VAL A 15 -48.22 -10.84 -33.88
C VAL A 15 -47.68 -10.18 -32.61
N GLN A 16 -48.48 -9.33 -31.97
CA GLN A 16 -48.18 -8.77 -30.66
C GLN A 16 -47.94 -9.88 -29.63
N TRP A 17 -48.85 -10.85 -29.55
CA TRP A 17 -48.72 -12.00 -28.64
C TRP A 17 -47.44 -12.81 -28.89
N GLN A 18 -47.19 -13.17 -30.16
CA GLN A 18 -45.99 -13.91 -30.54
C GLN A 18 -44.69 -13.14 -30.24
N MET A 19 -44.70 -11.81 -30.40
CA MET A 19 -43.55 -10.99 -30.08
C MET A 19 -43.28 -10.94 -28.58
N LEU A 20 -44.31 -10.87 -27.75
CA LEU A 20 -44.17 -10.96 -26.29
C LEU A 20 -43.63 -12.32 -25.85
N GLU A 21 -44.16 -13.40 -26.41
CA GLU A 21 -43.70 -14.77 -26.13
C GLU A 21 -42.23 -14.97 -26.54
N ALA A 22 -41.85 -14.49 -27.72
CA ALA A 22 -40.48 -14.52 -28.20
C ALA A 22 -39.55 -13.68 -27.30
N ALA A 23 -39.99 -12.51 -26.85
CA ALA A 23 -39.22 -11.66 -25.95
C ALA A 23 -38.99 -12.33 -24.59
N ALA A 24 -40.04 -12.90 -23.98
CA ALA A 24 -39.95 -13.63 -22.72
C ALA A 24 -39.01 -14.85 -22.83
N THR A 25 -39.12 -15.60 -23.94
CA THR A 25 -38.25 -16.74 -24.22
C THR A 25 -36.80 -16.31 -24.37
N ALA A 26 -36.55 -15.21 -25.09
CA ALA A 26 -35.20 -14.68 -25.28
C ALA A 26 -34.57 -14.24 -23.95
N ILE A 27 -35.32 -13.57 -23.07
CA ILE A 27 -34.86 -13.19 -21.73
C ILE A 27 -34.43 -14.43 -20.94
N THR A 28 -35.26 -15.48 -20.94
CA THR A 28 -34.96 -16.75 -20.25
C THR A 28 -33.68 -17.40 -20.78
N LEU A 29 -33.49 -17.41 -22.10
CA LEU A 29 -32.28 -17.97 -22.72
C LEU A 29 -31.02 -17.14 -22.46
N ILE A 30 -31.17 -15.82 -22.31
CA ILE A 30 -30.07 -14.93 -21.91
C ILE A 30 -29.67 -15.19 -20.46
N GLU A 31 -30.66 -15.29 -19.56
CA GLU A 31 -30.44 -15.61 -18.15
C GLU A 31 -29.74 -16.96 -17.98
N SER A 32 -30.17 -17.98 -18.74
CA SER A 32 -29.55 -19.31 -18.73
C SER A 32 -28.21 -19.37 -19.48
N LYS A 33 -27.71 -18.26 -20.02
CA LYS A 33 -26.48 -18.15 -20.86
C LYS A 33 -26.50 -19.00 -22.13
N ALA A 34 -27.68 -19.47 -22.57
CA ALA A 34 -27.84 -20.21 -23.82
C ALA A 34 -27.85 -19.26 -25.04
N LEU A 35 -28.18 -17.99 -24.82
CA LEU A 35 -28.15 -16.92 -25.81
C LEU A 35 -27.28 -15.77 -25.29
N ILE A 36 -26.31 -15.31 -26.09
CA ILE A 36 -25.47 -14.16 -25.74
C ILE A 36 -26.12 -12.89 -26.31
N PRO A 37 -26.60 -11.96 -25.46
CA PRO A 37 -27.22 -10.72 -25.95
C PRO A 37 -26.17 -9.85 -26.65
N ARG A 38 -26.58 -9.18 -27.73
CA ARG A 38 -25.74 -8.26 -28.51
C ARG A 38 -26.42 -6.88 -28.59
N GLY A 39 -25.62 -5.83 -28.72
CA GLY A 39 -26.10 -4.44 -28.81
C GLY A 39 -25.70 -3.60 -27.60
N GLU A 40 -25.88 -2.28 -27.72
CA GLU A 40 -25.46 -1.29 -26.73
C GLU A 40 -26.09 -1.52 -25.34
N GLN A 41 -27.35 -1.95 -25.32
CA GLN A 41 -28.10 -2.21 -24.10
C GLN A 41 -28.05 -3.68 -23.64
N ALA A 42 -27.22 -4.54 -24.27
CA ALA A 42 -27.11 -5.95 -23.90
C ALA A 42 -26.71 -6.17 -22.43
N ALA A 43 -26.00 -5.20 -21.84
CA ALA A 43 -25.63 -5.20 -20.44
C ALA A 43 -26.84 -5.21 -19.47
N LEU A 44 -28.00 -4.69 -19.89
CA LEU A 44 -29.21 -4.66 -19.05
C LEU A 44 -29.78 -6.06 -18.76
N PHE A 45 -29.47 -7.05 -19.58
CA PHE A 45 -29.89 -8.44 -19.37
C PHE A 45 -28.88 -9.24 -18.54
N GLN A 46 -27.76 -8.64 -18.15
CA GLN A 46 -26.84 -9.27 -17.21
C GLN A 46 -27.40 -9.09 -15.81
N THR A 47 -27.19 -10.09 -14.94
CA THR A 47 -27.48 -9.93 -13.52
C THR A 47 -26.79 -8.66 -13.04
N GLU A 48 -27.55 -7.76 -12.40
CA GLU A 48 -26.98 -6.59 -11.76
C GLU A 48 -25.82 -7.09 -10.88
N PRO A 49 -24.58 -6.61 -11.09
CA PRO A 49 -23.48 -7.00 -10.24
C PRO A 49 -23.95 -6.72 -8.82
N HIS A 50 -23.91 -7.73 -7.95
CA HIS A 50 -24.21 -7.53 -6.54
C HIS A 50 -23.18 -6.57 -5.96
N THR A 51 -23.39 -5.28 -6.17
CA THR A 51 -22.76 -4.22 -5.42
C THR A 51 -23.52 -4.23 -4.12
N GLY A 52 -23.06 -5.08 -3.19
CA GLY A 52 -23.61 -5.10 -1.83
C GLY A 52 -23.74 -3.67 -1.34
N PHE A 53 -24.90 -3.35 -0.73
CA PHE A 53 -25.29 -2.01 -0.29
C PHE A 53 -24.07 -1.14 0.05
N THR A 54 -23.71 -0.24 -0.87
CA THR A 54 -22.52 0.59 -0.68
C THR A 54 -22.95 1.82 0.12
N ASN A 55 -22.33 2.01 1.27
CA ASN A 55 -22.50 3.17 2.13
C ASN A 55 -21.83 4.44 1.56
N GLY A 56 -21.68 4.53 0.24
CA GLY A 56 -21.01 5.64 -0.47
C GLY A 56 -19.51 5.74 -0.21
N LEU A 57 -18.93 4.78 0.53
CA LEU A 57 -17.49 4.75 0.79
C LEU A 57 -16.78 4.03 -0.37
N PRO A 58 -15.63 4.56 -0.84
CA PRO A 58 -14.89 3.95 -1.94
C PRO A 58 -14.52 2.51 -1.57
N ALA A 59 -14.66 1.60 -2.55
CA ALA A 59 -14.25 0.22 -2.41
C ALA A 59 -12.80 0.18 -1.90
N LYS A 60 -12.58 -0.51 -0.78
CA LYS A 60 -11.26 -0.63 -0.16
C LYS A 60 -10.39 -1.46 -1.10
N VAL A 61 -9.64 -0.77 -1.96
CA VAL A 61 -8.57 -1.37 -2.77
C VAL A 61 -7.72 -2.21 -1.80
N PRO A 62 -7.45 -3.49 -2.11
CA PRO A 62 -6.53 -4.28 -1.30
C PRO A 62 -5.23 -3.49 -1.20
N LYS A 63 -4.92 -2.98 0.00
CA LYS A 63 -3.62 -2.35 0.21
C LYS A 63 -2.58 -3.44 -0.08
N PRO A 64 -1.50 -3.14 -0.83
CA PRO A 64 -0.38 -4.06 -0.91
C PRO A 64 -0.01 -4.47 0.52
N GLU A 65 0.36 -5.74 0.70
CA GLU A 65 0.72 -6.27 2.01
C GLU A 65 1.62 -5.27 2.74
N PRO A 66 1.32 -4.94 4.01
CA PRO A 66 2.09 -3.96 4.73
C PRO A 66 3.54 -4.46 4.79
N ILE A 67 4.41 -3.84 4.00
CA ILE A 67 5.84 -4.11 4.04
C ILE A 67 6.28 -3.81 5.47
N ASN A 68 6.86 -4.81 6.14
CA ASN A 68 7.37 -4.61 7.49
C ASN A 68 8.69 -3.82 7.41
N HIS A 69 8.57 -2.50 7.27
CA HIS A 69 9.70 -1.59 7.16
C HIS A 69 10.65 -1.70 8.36
N TRP A 70 10.13 -2.02 9.54
CA TRP A 70 10.94 -2.24 10.74
C TRP A 70 11.81 -3.48 10.67
N GLN A 71 11.27 -4.59 10.16
CA GLN A 71 12.06 -5.81 9.96
C GLN A 71 13.17 -5.58 8.94
N ARG A 72 12.88 -4.88 7.84
CA ARG A 72 13.88 -4.53 6.83
C ARG A 72 14.95 -3.60 7.38
N ALA A 73 14.57 -2.63 8.20
CA ALA A 73 15.51 -1.72 8.86
C ALA A 73 16.41 -2.47 9.87
N ALA A 74 15.84 -3.38 10.66
CA ALA A 74 16.61 -4.21 11.59
C ALA A 74 17.66 -5.07 10.85
N GLN A 75 17.26 -5.72 9.76
CA GLN A 75 18.18 -6.49 8.93
C GLN A 75 19.30 -5.62 8.34
N ALA A 76 18.99 -4.42 7.86
CA ALA A 76 19.99 -3.51 7.32
C ALA A 76 21.00 -3.04 8.39
N ILE A 77 20.56 -2.89 9.64
CA ILE A 77 21.46 -2.57 10.77
C ILE A 77 22.37 -3.75 11.08
N ASP A 78 21.83 -4.98 11.12
CA ASP A 78 22.64 -6.19 11.35
C ASP A 78 23.71 -6.37 10.27
N GLU A 79 23.35 -6.16 9.00
CA GLU A 79 24.28 -6.17 7.87
C GLU A 79 25.35 -5.08 8.01
N ALA A 80 24.96 -3.86 8.40
CA ALA A 80 25.90 -2.76 8.62
C ALA A 80 26.86 -3.05 9.79
N ILE A 81 26.43 -3.74 10.85
CA ILE A 81 27.31 -4.17 11.95
C ILE A 81 28.35 -5.17 11.45
N ILE A 82 27.93 -6.16 10.64
CA ILE A 82 28.84 -7.16 10.06
C ILE A 82 29.88 -6.47 9.14
N GLU A 83 29.44 -5.51 8.35
CA GLU A 83 30.33 -4.74 7.47
C GLU A 83 31.28 -3.84 8.26
N ALA A 84 30.79 -3.15 9.31
CA ALA A 84 31.57 -2.27 10.16
C ALA A 84 32.75 -2.98 10.86
N ARG A 85 32.69 -4.30 11.04
CA ARG A 85 33.83 -5.09 11.57
C ARG A 85 35.04 -5.07 10.64
N HIS A 86 34.83 -4.84 9.35
CA HIS A 86 35.87 -4.92 8.32
C HIS A 86 36.05 -3.61 7.54
N ASN A 87 35.07 -2.70 7.60
CA ASN A 87 35.07 -1.43 6.88
C ASN A 87 35.06 -0.23 7.85
N PRO A 88 36.14 0.57 7.90
CA PRO A 88 36.22 1.73 8.79
C PRO A 88 35.20 2.82 8.46
N GLU A 89 34.84 3.00 7.19
CA GLU A 89 33.85 4.02 6.79
C GLU A 89 32.45 3.64 7.29
N THR A 90 32.06 2.38 7.14
CA THR A 90 30.77 1.88 7.63
C THR A 90 30.69 1.92 9.15
N ALA A 91 31.79 1.63 9.85
CA ALA A 91 31.87 1.78 11.30
C ALA A 91 31.65 3.23 11.75
N ARG A 92 32.25 4.21 11.04
CA ARG A 92 32.07 5.64 11.32
C ARG A 92 30.64 6.11 11.07
N LEU A 93 30.04 5.71 9.95
CA LEU A 93 28.65 6.05 9.62
C LEU A 93 27.67 5.47 10.66
N LEU A 94 27.85 4.20 11.03
CA LEU A 94 27.04 3.54 12.06
C LEU A 94 27.22 4.21 13.42
N PHE A 95 28.45 4.62 13.76
CA PHE A 95 28.74 5.36 14.99
C PHE A 95 28.06 6.73 15.00
N THR A 96 28.09 7.48 13.90
CA THR A 96 27.39 8.76 13.75
C THR A 96 25.89 8.59 13.94
N LEU A 97 25.28 7.57 13.33
CA LEU A 97 23.87 7.24 13.52
C LEU A 97 23.55 6.90 14.98
N ALA A 98 24.36 6.06 15.62
CA ALA A 98 24.14 5.62 17.00
C ALA A 98 24.43 6.70 18.05
N SER A 99 25.30 7.67 17.73
CA SER A 99 25.59 8.83 18.57
C SER A 99 24.52 9.93 18.51
N TYR A 100 23.51 9.76 17.65
CA TYR A 100 22.46 10.76 17.49
C TYR A 100 21.77 11.09 18.83
N GLY A 101 21.72 12.39 19.16
CA GLY A 101 21.13 12.88 20.41
C GLY A 101 22.01 12.80 21.66
N ARG A 102 23.20 12.17 21.61
CA ARG A 102 24.13 12.05 22.74
C ARG A 102 25.19 13.13 22.67
N ARG A 103 25.20 14.07 23.63
CA ARG A 103 26.15 15.21 23.63
C ARG A 103 27.30 15.05 24.60
N ASP A 104 27.18 14.14 25.57
CA ASP A 104 28.17 13.98 26.62
C ASP A 104 29.30 13.01 26.22
N PRO A 105 30.58 13.35 26.52
CA PRO A 105 31.72 12.52 26.21
C PRO A 105 31.63 11.11 26.81
N GLU A 106 31.06 10.99 28.02
CA GLU A 106 30.90 9.72 28.72
C GLU A 106 29.98 8.76 27.95
N SER A 107 28.85 9.23 27.41
CA SER A 107 27.96 8.42 26.57
C SER A 107 28.58 8.00 25.24
N LEU A 108 29.49 8.81 24.68
CA LEU A 108 30.25 8.44 23.49
C LEU A 108 31.29 7.38 23.80
N GLU A 109 31.99 7.47 24.93
CA GLU A 109 32.92 6.41 25.37
C GLU A 109 32.21 5.09 25.66
N ARG A 110 31.05 5.14 26.34
CA ARG A 110 30.20 3.96 26.54
C ARG A 110 29.73 3.36 25.21
N LEU A 111 29.43 4.19 24.22
CA LEU A 111 29.07 3.74 22.88
C LEU A 111 30.25 3.06 22.18
N ARG A 112 31.45 3.65 22.25
CA ARG A 112 32.69 3.03 21.71
C ARG A 112 32.94 1.66 22.34
N ALA A 113 32.80 1.54 23.67
CA ALA A 113 32.94 0.26 24.37
C ALA A 113 31.91 -0.79 23.90
N THR A 114 30.69 -0.34 23.58
CA THR A 114 29.64 -1.22 23.03
C THR A 114 30.02 -1.71 21.63
N PHE A 115 30.55 -0.83 20.77
CA PHE A 115 31.02 -1.20 19.44
C PHE A 115 32.19 -2.20 19.49
N THR A 116 33.13 -2.00 20.41
CA THR A 116 34.22 -2.96 20.65
C THR A 116 33.70 -4.32 21.10
N LYS A 117 32.66 -4.35 21.95
CA LYS A 117 32.00 -5.60 22.36
C LYS A 117 31.34 -6.33 21.18
N GLU A 118 30.79 -5.60 20.22
CA GLU A 118 30.21 -6.14 18.98
C GLU A 118 31.25 -6.55 17.93
N GLY A 119 32.55 -6.48 18.27
CA GLY A 119 33.66 -6.91 17.44
C GLY A 119 34.11 -5.87 16.41
N ILE A 120 33.67 -4.61 16.54
CA ILE A 120 34.14 -3.52 15.68
C ILE A 120 35.51 -3.05 16.21
N PRO A 121 36.56 -3.03 15.36
CA PRO A 121 37.90 -2.65 15.77
C PRO A 121 37.94 -1.23 16.37
N PRO A 122 38.50 -1.04 17.58
CA PRO A 122 38.53 0.28 18.23
C PRO A 122 39.37 1.30 17.44
N GLU A 123 40.29 0.85 16.59
CA GLU A 123 41.13 1.69 15.73
C GLU A 123 40.30 2.46 14.70
N PHE A 124 39.12 1.97 14.34
CA PHE A 124 38.23 2.65 13.39
C PHE A 124 37.58 3.90 13.99
N LEU A 125 37.45 3.94 15.32
CA LEU A 125 36.70 4.95 16.08
C LEU A 125 37.54 5.77 17.05
N SER A 126 38.83 5.44 17.24
CA SER A 126 39.72 6.05 18.25
C SER A 126 39.93 7.55 18.05
N HIS A 127 39.97 8.02 16.80
CA HIS A 127 40.17 9.43 16.44
C HIS A 127 38.96 10.05 15.74
N TYR A 128 37.85 9.30 15.65
CA TYR A 128 36.65 9.78 14.98
C TYR A 128 35.78 10.57 15.96
N GLU A 129 35.61 11.85 15.66
CA GLU A 129 34.55 12.68 16.20
C GLU A 129 33.47 12.83 15.12
N PRO A 130 32.22 12.43 15.39
CA PRO A 130 31.16 12.58 14.41
C PRO A 130 30.95 14.07 14.10
N GLU A 131 31.19 14.47 12.84
CA GLU A 131 30.81 15.81 12.37
C GLU A 131 29.29 15.95 12.49
N TRP A 132 28.84 16.94 13.26
CA TRP A 132 27.44 17.19 13.54
C TRP A 132 26.77 17.92 12.37
N PRO A 133 25.97 17.27 11.49
CA PRO A 133 25.34 17.95 10.37
C PRO A 133 24.01 18.60 10.77
N PHE A 134 23.52 18.32 11.98
CA PHE A 134 22.19 18.69 12.41
C PHE A 134 22.29 19.49 13.70
N ALA A 135 22.06 20.81 13.58
CA ALA A 135 21.81 21.68 14.71
C ALA A 135 20.71 21.05 15.57
N GLY A 136 21.08 20.43 16.68
CA GLY A 136 20.13 19.75 17.54
C GLY A 136 19.23 20.79 18.20
N LEU A 137 18.04 20.97 17.64
CA LEU A 137 16.95 21.62 18.34
C LEU A 137 16.74 20.85 19.64
N ARG A 138 16.89 21.55 20.76
CA ARG A 138 16.44 21.06 22.06
C ARG A 138 14.95 20.76 21.93
N LEU A 139 14.60 19.49 21.78
CA LEU A 139 13.26 18.98 22.10
C LEU A 139 13.14 19.07 23.63
N ASN A 140 12.96 20.28 24.19
CA ASN A 140 12.55 20.55 25.58
C ASN A 140 12.49 22.06 25.90
N ASP A 141 11.87 22.89 25.04
CA ASP A 141 11.44 24.22 25.44
C ASP A 141 10.05 24.48 24.83
N GLY A 142 8.98 24.36 25.63
CA GLY A 142 7.65 24.85 25.25
C GLY A 142 6.47 23.87 25.32
N LEU A 143 6.26 23.20 26.46
CA LEU A 143 4.89 22.91 26.92
C LEU A 143 4.68 23.67 28.23
N SER A 144 4.62 25.00 28.14
CA SER A 144 3.91 25.77 29.15
C SER A 144 2.42 25.69 28.81
N ASP A 145 1.75 24.69 29.38
CA ASP A 145 0.30 24.74 29.55
C ASP A 145 -0.03 25.99 30.36
N SER A 146 -0.60 26.98 29.68
CA SER A 146 -1.36 28.05 30.34
C SER A 146 -2.75 27.50 30.66
N PHE A 147 -3.00 27.21 31.94
CA PHE A 147 -4.35 27.20 32.53
C PHE A 147 -4.81 28.64 32.81
#